data_AF-E4MTG3-F1
#
_entry.id   AF-E4MTG3-F1
#
_cell.length_a   1.000
_cell.length_b   1.000
_cell.length_c   1.000
_cell.angle_alpha   90.00
_cell.angle_beta   90.00
_cell.angle_gamma   90.00
#
_symmetry.space_group_name_H-M   'P 1'
#
loop_
_entity.id
_entity.type
_entity.pdbx_description
1 polymer ?
#
loop_
_entity_poly.entity_id
_entity_poly.type
_entity_poly.pdbx_seq_one_letter_code
_entity_poly.pdbx_strand_id
1 'polypeptide(L)'
;MNILYLKKRVLYFFSLSLIIALIVGNRGDTRDTFVYYSVFKYINILDLLNPAKFYIFTGMEIGFGWYCYLISFITNSHIVLFTVFSFITFYIIYLVSRKIEINPIFVLLLYLSSGYFLLQQFMQIRQGFATPLALYALTIFMGKEDKFYIRFLLITLLAFSFHQVALPIVCIGILLSLLLRIRMSLINFKWLSIVILIVFILIAKFALTDFLVNVSSRVETYSNSAEYSGDIGIFRLPNIKAFFTFLFILFFMNKNLYENKLFAIFFLLFTIGVAFRIGFSEFSILSGRFATAFSFSEIFILPFVFNRFKHFNNVLLALFVITQAIATYMFQASFVLEDYFKPLL
;
A
#
# COMPACT_ATOMS: atom_id res chain seq x y z
N MET A 1 -0.35 -25.03 -17.59
CA MET A 1 -0.72 -23.67 -18.07
C MET A 1 0.17 -23.32 -19.26
N ASN A 2 -0.40 -22.93 -20.40
CA ASN A 2 0.35 -22.75 -21.66
C ASN A 2 1.35 -21.57 -21.57
N ILE A 3 2.63 -21.78 -21.93
CA ILE A 3 3.70 -20.77 -21.87
C ILE A 3 3.32 -19.50 -22.63
N LEU A 4 2.64 -19.65 -23.77
CA LEU A 4 2.20 -18.54 -24.61
C LEU A 4 1.20 -17.63 -23.87
N TYR A 5 0.33 -18.23 -23.06
CA TYR A 5 -0.68 -17.52 -22.29
C TYR A 5 -0.07 -16.74 -21.11
N LEU A 6 0.96 -17.30 -20.46
CA LEU A 6 1.75 -16.60 -19.44
C LEU A 6 2.44 -15.37 -20.04
N LYS A 7 3.08 -15.51 -21.20
CA LYS A 7 3.76 -14.41 -21.90
C LYS A 7 2.79 -13.29 -22.28
N LYS A 8 1.59 -13.63 -22.77
CA LYS A 8 0.54 -12.64 -23.09
C LYS A 8 0.09 -11.84 -21.86
N ARG A 9 -0.16 -12.50 -20.72
CA ARG A 9 -0.58 -11.81 -19.48
C ARG A 9 0.49 -10.84 -18.97
N VAL A 10 1.76 -11.23 -19.04
CA VAL A 10 2.89 -10.37 -18.66
C VAL A 10 2.98 -9.15 -19.58
N LEU A 11 2.86 -9.36 -20.89
CA LEU A 11 2.86 -8.28 -21.88
C LEU A 11 1.70 -7.30 -21.63
N TYR A 12 0.48 -7.80 -21.42
CA TYR A 12 -0.68 -6.95 -21.14
C TYR A 12 -0.53 -6.16 -19.85
N PHE A 13 -0.01 -6.79 -18.79
CA PHE A 13 0.25 -6.10 -17.54
C PHE A 13 1.20 -4.92 -17.76
N PHE A 14 2.38 -5.16 -18.34
CA PHE A 14 3.37 -4.10 -18.51
C PHE A 14 2.97 -3.04 -19.53
N SER A 15 2.23 -3.40 -20.57
CA SER A 15 1.71 -2.43 -21.54
C SER A 15 0.70 -1.49 -20.87
N LEU A 16 -0.23 -2.04 -20.10
CA LEU A 16 -1.22 -1.24 -19.36
C LEU A 16 -0.55 -0.41 -18.25
N SER A 17 0.38 -1.00 -17.49
CA SER A 17 1.15 -0.27 -16.48
C SER A 17 1.97 0.87 -17.06
N LEU A 18 2.52 0.73 -18.26
CA LEU A 18 3.27 1.81 -18.92
C LEU A 18 2.34 2.97 -19.31
N ILE A 19 1.20 2.68 -19.93
CA ILE A 19 0.20 3.70 -20.28
C ILE A 19 -0.25 4.46 -19.03
N ILE A 20 -0.53 3.74 -17.94
CA ILE A 20 -0.98 4.36 -16.69
C ILE A 20 0.15 5.13 -16.00
N ALA A 21 1.38 4.61 -16.02
CA ALA A 21 2.53 5.33 -15.49
C ALA A 21 2.76 6.66 -16.22
N LEU A 22 2.54 6.71 -17.54
CA LEU A 22 2.59 7.96 -18.31
C LEU A 22 1.51 8.95 -17.88
N ILE A 23 0.28 8.47 -17.60
CA ILE A 23 -0.79 9.30 -17.04
C ILE A 23 -0.37 9.88 -15.69
N VAL A 24 0.19 9.06 -14.80
CA VAL A 24 0.73 9.49 -13.50
C VAL A 24 1.89 10.48 -13.67
N GLY A 25 2.72 10.29 -14.69
CA GLY A 25 3.81 11.19 -15.06
C GLY A 25 3.31 12.58 -15.41
N ASN A 26 2.30 12.65 -16.26
CA ASN A 26 1.73 13.88 -16.79
C ASN A 26 0.75 14.58 -15.81
N ARG A 27 0.88 14.32 -14.51
CA ARG A 27 0.08 14.96 -13.48
C ARG A 27 0.42 16.45 -13.34
N GLY A 28 -0.58 17.24 -12.98
CA GLY A 28 -0.43 18.59 -12.46
C GLY A 28 -0.01 18.65 -10.99
N ASP A 29 -0.31 19.77 -10.33
CA ASP A 29 0.01 19.99 -8.92
C ASP A 29 -0.96 19.28 -7.97
N THR A 30 -0.95 17.94 -8.02
CA THR A 30 -1.58 17.10 -7.00
C THR A 30 -0.87 17.28 -5.65
N ARG A 31 -1.61 17.07 -4.55
CA ARG A 31 -1.05 17.25 -3.20
C ARG A 31 0.28 16.51 -3.05
N ASP A 32 1.26 17.15 -2.41
CA ASP A 32 2.65 16.71 -2.25
C ASP A 32 3.52 16.71 -3.54
N THR A 33 2.97 16.87 -4.75
CA THR A 33 3.75 16.83 -6.02
C THR A 33 4.80 17.92 -6.09
N PHE A 34 4.45 19.16 -5.78
CA PHE A 34 5.42 20.26 -5.73
C PHE A 34 6.60 19.96 -4.79
N VAL A 35 6.35 19.31 -3.65
CA VAL A 35 7.40 18.99 -2.67
C VAL A 35 8.37 17.96 -3.25
N TYR A 36 7.87 16.92 -3.93
CA TYR A 36 8.73 15.94 -4.62
C TYR A 36 9.52 16.58 -5.76
N TYR A 37 8.85 17.40 -6.56
CA TYR A 37 9.48 18.08 -7.69
C TYR A 37 10.57 19.05 -7.22
N SER A 38 10.34 19.76 -6.12
CA SER A 38 11.34 20.64 -5.51
C SER A 38 12.60 19.87 -5.11
N VAL A 39 12.45 18.74 -4.41
CA VAL A 39 13.60 17.89 -4.05
C VAL A 39 14.37 17.42 -5.29
N PHE A 40 13.65 17.02 -6.34
CA PHE A 40 14.27 16.61 -7.60
C PHE A 40 15.04 17.75 -8.28
N LYS A 41 14.43 18.95 -8.37
CA LYS A 41 15.03 20.14 -8.98
C LYS A 41 16.32 20.57 -8.28
N TYR A 42 16.37 20.45 -6.96
CA TYR A 42 17.51 20.87 -6.14
C TYR A 42 18.42 19.71 -5.73
N ILE A 43 18.28 18.52 -6.32
CA ILE A 43 18.95 17.31 -5.82
C ILE A 43 20.48 17.43 -5.77
N ASN A 44 21.08 18.21 -6.68
CA ASN A 44 22.52 18.38 -6.81
C ASN A 44 23.17 19.19 -5.66
N ILE A 45 22.37 19.94 -4.89
CA ILE A 45 22.86 20.73 -3.73
C ILE A 45 22.50 20.07 -2.39
N LEU A 46 21.79 18.94 -2.41
CA LEU A 46 21.39 18.21 -1.22
C LEU A 46 22.47 17.20 -0.79
N ASP A 47 22.60 17.01 0.51
CA ASP A 47 23.57 16.07 1.08
C ASP A 47 23.05 14.63 1.01
N LEU A 48 23.48 13.88 -0.01
CA LEU A 48 23.05 12.50 -0.24
C LEU A 48 23.86 11.45 0.55
N LEU A 49 24.91 11.88 1.24
CA LEU A 49 25.76 11.02 2.07
C LEU A 49 25.33 11.00 3.53
N ASN A 50 24.55 12.00 3.97
CA ASN A 50 24.01 12.09 5.32
C ASN A 50 22.47 11.97 5.33
N PRO A 51 21.92 10.75 5.53
CA PRO A 51 20.47 10.53 5.56
C PRO A 51 19.71 11.37 6.58
N ALA A 52 20.32 11.65 7.75
CA ALA A 52 19.68 12.43 8.80
C ALA A 52 19.55 13.89 8.38
N LYS A 53 20.63 14.49 7.84
CA LYS A 53 20.61 15.87 7.34
C LYS A 53 19.66 16.03 6.15
N PHE A 54 19.66 15.06 5.23
CA PHE A 54 18.72 15.02 4.11
C PHE A 54 17.27 15.01 4.60
N TYR A 55 16.94 14.17 5.58
CA TYR A 55 15.59 14.09 6.14
C TYR A 55 15.18 15.37 6.88
N ILE A 56 16.09 15.98 7.65
CA ILE A 56 15.81 17.25 8.35
C ILE A 56 15.49 18.36 7.35
N PHE A 57 16.21 18.44 6.22
CA PHE A 57 16.03 19.49 5.24
C PHE A 57 14.82 19.27 4.33
N THR A 58 14.65 18.05 3.82
CA THR A 58 13.62 17.74 2.81
C THR A 58 12.33 17.18 3.41
N GLY A 59 12.41 16.65 4.63
CA GLY A 59 11.34 15.89 5.22
C GLY A 59 11.07 14.53 4.55
N MET A 60 12.03 14.03 3.77
CA MET A 60 11.91 12.77 3.02
C MET A 60 13.05 11.81 3.35
N GLU A 61 12.79 10.49 3.28
CA GLU A 61 13.83 9.48 3.48
C GLU A 61 14.81 9.45 2.28
N ILE A 62 16.05 9.10 2.59
CA ILE A 62 17.20 9.22 1.68
C ILE A 62 17.06 8.42 0.39
N GLY A 63 16.33 7.31 0.40
CA GLY A 63 16.08 6.49 -0.79
C GLY A 63 15.36 7.27 -1.90
N PHE A 64 14.47 8.20 -1.53
CA PHE A 64 13.88 9.12 -2.51
C PHE A 64 14.92 10.10 -3.08
N GLY A 65 15.85 10.58 -2.25
CA GLY A 65 16.96 11.41 -2.71
C GLY A 65 17.86 10.69 -3.72
N TRP A 66 18.29 9.47 -3.42
CA TRP A 66 19.07 8.66 -4.36
C TRP A 66 18.31 8.38 -5.66
N TYR A 67 17.00 8.14 -5.59
CA TYR A 67 16.16 8.01 -6.77
C TYR A 67 16.16 9.29 -7.62
N CYS A 68 15.91 10.45 -7.03
CA CYS A 68 15.94 11.73 -7.72
C CYS A 68 17.30 11.99 -8.38
N TYR A 69 18.39 11.67 -7.67
CA TYR A 69 19.74 11.84 -8.17
C TYR A 69 20.04 10.93 -9.38
N LEU A 70 19.55 9.69 -9.36
CA LEU A 70 19.69 8.78 -10.50
C LEU A 70 18.94 9.29 -11.74
N ILE A 71 17.73 9.84 -11.55
CA ILE A 71 16.94 10.37 -12.67
C ILE A 71 17.52 11.68 -13.21
N SER A 72 18.13 12.52 -12.36
CA SER A 72 18.66 13.83 -12.78
C SER A 72 19.83 13.72 -13.77
N PHE A 73 20.53 12.58 -13.78
CA PHE A 73 21.53 12.28 -14.82
C PHE A 73 20.93 12.14 -16.22
N ILE A 74 19.66 11.79 -16.33
CA ILE A 74 19.00 11.46 -17.60
C ILE A 74 18.12 12.63 -18.06
N THR A 75 17.48 13.34 -17.13
CA THR A 75 16.48 14.35 -17.46
C THR A 75 16.21 15.29 -16.28
N ASN A 76 15.67 16.47 -16.58
CA ASN A 76 15.09 17.39 -15.59
C ASN A 76 13.55 17.40 -15.63
N SER A 77 12.94 16.50 -16.41
CA SER A 77 11.48 16.44 -16.59
C SER A 77 10.78 15.73 -15.42
N HIS A 78 9.85 16.43 -14.76
CA HIS A 78 8.98 15.84 -13.74
C HIS A 78 8.10 14.71 -14.30
N ILE A 79 7.74 14.79 -15.59
CA ILE A 79 6.95 13.75 -16.26
C ILE A 79 7.71 12.42 -16.25
N VAL A 80 8.99 12.46 -16.61
CA VAL A 80 9.83 11.25 -16.62
C VAL A 80 10.07 10.74 -15.19
N LEU A 81 10.37 11.64 -14.25
CA LEU A 81 10.48 11.30 -12.82
C LEU A 81 9.26 10.51 -12.35
N PHE A 82 8.07 11.08 -12.45
CA PHE A 82 6.87 10.45 -11.93
C PHE A 82 6.44 9.21 -12.72
N THR A 83 6.69 9.17 -14.04
CA THR A 83 6.44 7.98 -14.88
C THR A 83 7.31 6.81 -14.44
N VAL A 84 8.62 7.01 -14.32
CA VAL A 84 9.55 5.95 -13.95
C VAL A 84 9.24 5.45 -12.55
N PHE A 85 9.00 6.36 -11.59
CA PHE A 85 8.65 5.98 -10.24
C PHE A 85 7.39 5.10 -10.19
N SER A 86 6.33 5.52 -10.90
CA SER A 86 5.07 4.77 -10.99
C SER A 86 5.25 3.40 -11.62
N PHE A 87 6.01 3.33 -12.72
CA PHE A 87 6.27 2.07 -13.42
C PHE A 87 7.03 1.07 -12.55
N ILE A 88 8.02 1.53 -11.76
CA ILE A 88 8.73 0.66 -10.82
C ILE A 88 7.76 0.17 -9.72
N THR A 89 6.84 1.00 -9.22
CA THR A 89 5.81 0.53 -8.28
C THR A 89 4.96 -0.60 -8.88
N PHE A 90 4.49 -0.45 -10.13
CA PHE A 90 3.76 -1.52 -10.82
C PHE A 90 4.59 -2.80 -10.97
N TYR A 91 5.88 -2.66 -11.28
CA TYR A 91 6.79 -3.80 -11.35
C TYR A 91 6.89 -4.54 -10.01
N ILE A 92 6.95 -3.84 -8.89
CA ILE A 92 6.97 -4.46 -7.56
C ILE A 92 5.64 -5.17 -7.26
N ILE A 93 4.50 -4.54 -7.58
CA ILE A 93 3.17 -5.19 -7.45
C ILE A 93 3.12 -6.47 -8.29
N TYR A 94 3.68 -6.47 -9.50
CA TYR A 94 3.82 -7.66 -10.32
C TYR A 94 4.68 -8.74 -9.63
N LEU A 95 5.83 -8.37 -9.06
CA LEU A 95 6.69 -9.30 -8.34
C LEU A 95 5.98 -9.97 -7.15
N VAL A 96 5.23 -9.21 -6.37
CA VAL A 96 4.39 -9.76 -5.29
C VAL A 96 3.36 -10.72 -5.86
N SER A 97 2.63 -10.31 -6.90
CA SER A 97 1.60 -11.12 -7.56
C SER A 97 2.15 -12.46 -8.06
N ARG A 98 3.37 -12.45 -8.60
CA ARG A 98 4.08 -13.66 -9.05
C ARG A 98 4.46 -14.58 -7.90
N LYS A 99 4.89 -14.03 -6.76
CA LYS A 99 5.28 -14.81 -5.58
C LYS A 99 4.10 -15.46 -4.87
N ILE A 100 2.95 -14.81 -4.86
CA ILE A 100 1.71 -15.36 -4.31
C ILE A 100 0.91 -16.15 -5.36
N GLU A 101 1.42 -16.31 -6.58
CA GLU A 101 0.81 -17.09 -7.67
C GLU A 101 -0.60 -16.62 -8.10
N ILE A 102 -0.87 -15.33 -8.00
CA ILE A 102 -2.15 -14.75 -8.40
C ILE A 102 -2.07 -14.06 -9.77
N ASN A 103 -3.20 -13.94 -10.47
CA ASN A 103 -3.24 -13.26 -11.75
C ASN A 103 -2.91 -11.76 -11.59
N PRO A 104 -1.79 -11.25 -12.14
CA PRO A 104 -1.38 -9.86 -11.96
C PRO A 104 -2.39 -8.86 -12.55
N ILE A 105 -3.17 -9.26 -13.56
CA ILE A 105 -4.21 -8.40 -14.15
C ILE A 105 -5.33 -8.14 -13.14
N PHE A 106 -5.73 -9.14 -12.35
CA PHE A 106 -6.77 -8.95 -11.33
C PHE A 106 -6.28 -8.02 -10.21
N VAL A 107 -5.02 -8.19 -9.80
CA VAL A 107 -4.38 -7.30 -8.83
C VAL A 107 -4.31 -5.88 -9.37
N LEU A 108 -3.95 -5.71 -10.65
CA LEU A 108 -3.90 -4.40 -11.30
C LEU A 108 -5.28 -3.73 -11.32
N LEU A 109 -6.33 -4.44 -11.72
CA LEU A 109 -7.69 -3.88 -11.73
C LEU A 109 -8.18 -3.47 -10.33
N LEU A 110 -7.89 -4.28 -9.30
CA LEU A 110 -8.21 -3.93 -7.91
C LEU A 110 -7.39 -2.75 -7.41
N TYR A 111 -6.11 -2.66 -7.79
CA TYR A 111 -5.25 -1.55 -7.44
C TYR A 111 -5.76 -0.25 -8.08
N LEU A 112 -5.97 -0.24 -9.39
CA LEU A 112 -6.40 0.94 -10.14
C LEU A 112 -7.76 1.46 -9.70
N SER A 113 -8.70 0.57 -9.39
CA SER A 113 -10.03 0.99 -8.91
C SER A 113 -10.02 1.50 -7.46
N SER A 114 -8.96 1.30 -6.70
CA SER A 114 -8.89 1.61 -5.28
C SER A 114 -8.27 2.98 -4.99
N GLY A 115 -8.55 3.49 -3.77
CA GLY A 115 -7.82 4.64 -3.24
C GLY A 115 -6.31 4.40 -3.08
N TYR A 116 -5.84 3.14 -3.08
CA TYR A 116 -4.40 2.83 -3.06
C TYR A 116 -3.70 3.39 -4.29
N PHE A 117 -4.31 3.30 -5.48
CA PHE A 117 -3.73 3.85 -6.69
C PHE A 117 -3.75 5.38 -6.65
N LEU A 118 -4.93 5.99 -6.52
CA LEU A 118 -5.04 7.45 -6.61
C LEU A 118 -4.23 8.16 -5.53
N LEU A 119 -4.42 7.80 -4.26
CA LEU A 119 -3.77 8.52 -3.17
C LEU A 119 -2.26 8.26 -3.15
N GLN A 120 -1.81 7.05 -3.46
CA GLN A 120 -0.40 6.74 -3.37
C GLN A 120 0.39 7.07 -4.64
N GLN A 121 -0.18 6.99 -5.83
CA GLN A 121 0.55 7.38 -7.06
C GLN A 121 0.55 8.89 -7.29
N PHE A 122 -0.47 9.61 -6.84
CA PHE A 122 -0.58 11.06 -7.05
C PHE A 122 -0.18 11.91 -5.84
N MET A 123 -0.14 11.37 -4.62
CA MET A 123 0.26 12.14 -3.43
C MET A 123 1.33 11.45 -2.59
N GLN A 124 1.11 10.19 -2.21
CA GLN A 124 1.97 9.49 -1.25
C GLN A 124 2.94 8.54 -1.92
N ILE A 125 3.66 9.01 -2.94
CA ILE A 125 4.45 8.15 -3.85
C ILE A 125 5.48 7.30 -3.09
N ARG A 126 6.17 7.90 -2.11
CA ARG A 126 7.14 7.21 -1.27
C ARG A 126 6.54 6.03 -0.52
N GLN A 127 5.42 6.26 0.18
CA GLN A 127 4.69 5.21 0.87
C GLN A 127 4.10 4.18 -0.11
N GLY A 128 3.61 4.64 -1.26
CA GLY A 128 3.06 3.82 -2.34
C GLY A 128 4.05 2.85 -2.96
N PHE A 129 5.32 3.23 -2.99
CA PHE A 129 6.42 2.38 -3.41
C PHE A 129 6.88 1.45 -2.27
N ALA A 130 7.10 2.00 -1.07
CA ALA A 130 7.67 1.26 0.05
C ALA A 130 6.75 0.13 0.54
N THR A 131 5.42 0.34 0.50
CA THR A 131 4.43 -0.63 0.99
C THR A 131 4.44 -1.95 0.20
N PRO A 132 4.24 -1.97 -1.14
CA PRO A 132 4.35 -3.20 -1.91
C PRO A 132 5.76 -3.79 -1.88
N LEU A 133 6.82 -2.98 -1.72
CA LEU A 133 8.19 -3.49 -1.58
C LEU A 133 8.40 -4.22 -0.25
N ALA A 134 7.82 -3.71 0.85
CA ALA A 134 7.79 -4.37 2.14
C ALA A 134 7.01 -5.70 2.08
N LEU A 135 5.85 -5.71 1.42
CA LEU A 135 5.11 -6.95 1.17
C LEU A 135 5.91 -7.94 0.31
N TYR A 136 6.64 -7.45 -0.69
CA TYR A 136 7.55 -8.30 -1.47
C TYR A 136 8.66 -8.89 -0.61
N ALA A 137 9.28 -8.11 0.28
CA ALA A 137 10.27 -8.60 1.23
C ALA A 137 9.70 -9.77 2.05
N LEU A 138 8.50 -9.60 2.62
CA LEU A 138 7.78 -10.64 3.36
C LEU A 138 7.54 -11.90 2.52
N THR A 139 7.17 -11.76 1.24
CA THR A 139 6.98 -12.95 0.39
C THR A 139 8.24 -13.79 0.25
N ILE A 140 9.40 -13.15 0.20
CA ILE A 140 10.64 -13.89 0.04
C ILE A 140 11.12 -14.46 1.37
N PHE A 141 10.90 -13.77 2.50
CA PHE A 141 11.15 -14.31 3.83
C PHE A 141 10.38 -15.62 4.04
N MET A 142 9.08 -15.63 3.72
CA MET A 142 8.21 -16.79 3.87
C MET A 142 8.52 -17.90 2.86
N GLY A 143 8.92 -17.53 1.64
CA GLY A 143 9.33 -18.49 0.61
C GLY A 143 10.62 -19.26 0.93
N LYS A 144 11.33 -18.90 2.01
CA LYS A 144 12.51 -19.59 2.53
C LYS A 144 12.28 -20.11 3.95
N GLU A 145 11.08 -20.62 4.23
CA GLU A 145 10.72 -21.22 5.53
C GLU A 145 10.93 -20.26 6.72
N ASP A 146 10.70 -18.96 6.51
CA ASP A 146 10.91 -17.89 7.51
C ASP A 146 12.36 -17.73 7.99
N LYS A 147 13.34 -18.04 7.14
CA LYS A 147 14.75 -17.80 7.45
C LYS A 147 15.15 -16.40 6.99
N PHE A 148 15.85 -15.67 7.87
CA PHE A 148 16.49 -14.42 7.48
C PHE A 148 17.56 -14.69 6.43
N TYR A 149 17.56 -13.90 5.37
CA TYR A 149 18.53 -14.00 4.30
C TYR A 149 18.86 -12.62 3.74
N ILE A 150 20.04 -12.47 3.16
CA ILE A 150 20.59 -11.17 2.78
C ILE A 150 19.67 -10.38 1.83
N ARG A 151 19.06 -11.03 0.84
CA ARG A 151 18.17 -10.32 -0.08
C ARG A 151 16.86 -9.87 0.58
N PHE A 152 16.40 -10.49 1.67
CA PHE A 152 15.24 -9.98 2.44
C PHE A 152 15.63 -8.73 3.21
N LEU A 153 16.82 -8.77 3.84
CA LEU A 153 17.36 -7.63 4.54
C LEU A 153 17.55 -6.45 3.57
N LEU A 154 18.18 -6.67 2.42
CA LEU A 154 18.41 -5.63 1.41
C LEU A 154 17.10 -5.04 0.88
N ILE A 155 16.08 -5.86 0.59
CA ILE A 155 14.78 -5.36 0.11
C ILE A 155 14.04 -4.62 1.23
N THR A 156 14.13 -5.07 2.48
CA THR A 156 13.56 -4.38 3.63
C THR A 156 14.21 -3.02 3.84
N LEU A 157 15.55 -2.96 3.80
CA LEU A 157 16.30 -1.72 3.91
C LEU A 157 16.01 -0.77 2.75
N LEU A 158 15.84 -1.30 1.54
CA LEU A 158 15.41 -0.52 0.39
C LEU A 158 13.99 0.04 0.58
N ALA A 159 13.03 -0.75 1.05
CA ALA A 159 11.68 -0.24 1.34
C ALA A 159 11.71 0.84 2.43
N PHE A 160 12.47 0.60 3.50
CA PHE A 160 12.65 1.54 4.60
C PHE A 160 13.32 2.85 4.18
N SER A 161 14.29 2.79 3.25
CA SER A 161 14.96 3.99 2.76
C SER A 161 14.04 4.89 1.93
N PHE A 162 12.93 4.37 1.39
CA PHE A 162 11.91 5.19 0.73
C PHE A 162 10.80 5.65 1.66
N HIS A 163 10.43 4.85 2.68
CA HIS A 163 9.44 5.25 3.67
C HIS A 163 9.53 4.41 4.95
N GLN A 164 9.53 5.07 6.11
CA GLN A 164 9.66 4.40 7.41
C GLN A 164 8.55 3.38 7.73
N VAL A 165 7.36 3.52 7.13
CA VAL A 165 6.22 2.60 7.34
C VAL A 165 6.52 1.16 6.89
N ALA A 166 7.52 0.95 6.03
CA ALA A 166 7.95 -0.38 5.62
C ALA A 166 8.35 -1.25 6.81
N LEU A 167 8.99 -0.67 7.82
CA LEU A 167 9.51 -1.41 8.97
C LEU A 167 8.39 -2.01 9.83
N PRO A 168 7.36 -1.25 10.28
CA PRO A 168 6.19 -1.83 10.94
C PRO A 168 5.51 -2.95 10.15
N ILE A 169 5.34 -2.81 8.83
CA ILE A 169 4.75 -3.85 7.98
C ILE A 169 5.59 -5.14 8.06
N VAL A 170 6.90 -5.04 7.90
CA VAL A 170 7.81 -6.19 7.91
C VAL A 170 7.88 -6.83 9.29
N CYS A 171 8.05 -6.05 10.36
CA CYS A 171 8.14 -6.56 11.73
C CYS A 171 6.86 -7.29 12.14
N ILE A 172 5.70 -6.68 11.90
CA ILE A 172 4.40 -7.31 12.20
C ILE A 172 4.20 -8.53 11.31
N GLY A 173 4.54 -8.47 10.01
CA GLY A 173 4.45 -9.61 9.11
C GLY A 173 5.30 -10.81 9.57
N ILE A 174 6.50 -10.57 10.11
CA ILE A 174 7.34 -11.63 10.71
C ILE A 174 6.66 -12.19 11.97
N LEU A 175 6.18 -11.33 12.88
CA LEU A 175 5.52 -11.76 14.11
C LEU A 175 4.30 -12.64 13.82
N LEU A 176 3.47 -12.23 12.85
CA LEU A 176 2.33 -13.00 12.38
C LEU A 176 2.76 -14.34 11.74
N SER A 177 3.87 -14.35 11.00
CA SER A 177 4.43 -15.60 10.44
C SER A 177 4.81 -16.59 11.54
N LEU A 178 5.42 -16.10 12.63
CA LEU A 178 5.79 -16.92 13.79
C LEU A 178 4.54 -17.43 14.51
N LEU A 179 3.53 -16.59 14.71
CA LEU A 179 2.25 -16.96 15.32
C LEU A 179 1.56 -18.10 14.54
N LEU A 180 1.60 -18.04 13.21
CA LEU A 180 0.98 -19.05 12.34
C LEU A 180 1.75 -20.37 12.23
N ARG A 181 2.88 -20.53 12.93
CA ARG A 181 3.50 -21.86 13.12
C ARG A 181 2.67 -22.76 14.03
N ILE A 182 1.83 -22.15 14.88
CA ILE A 182 0.90 -22.88 15.74
C ILE A 182 -0.20 -23.47 14.86
N ARG A 183 -0.31 -24.80 14.83
CA ARG A 183 -1.35 -25.50 14.06
C ARG A 183 -2.71 -25.14 14.63
N MET A 184 -3.55 -24.49 13.83
CA MET A 184 -4.90 -24.10 14.20
C MET A 184 -5.92 -24.54 13.15
N SER A 185 -7.17 -24.75 13.57
CA SER A 185 -8.27 -25.01 12.64
C SER A 185 -8.66 -23.72 11.92
N LEU A 186 -9.35 -23.84 10.78
CA LEU A 186 -9.90 -22.68 10.05
C LEU A 186 -10.81 -21.82 10.95
N ILE A 187 -11.62 -22.45 11.80
CA ILE A 187 -12.53 -21.76 12.72
C ILE A 187 -11.72 -20.96 13.74
N ASN A 188 -10.68 -21.56 14.33
CA ASN A 188 -9.80 -20.87 15.27
C ASN A 188 -9.06 -19.72 14.61
N PHE A 189 -8.62 -19.87 13.36
CA PHE A 189 -8.01 -18.78 12.60
C PHE A 189 -8.97 -17.61 12.33
N LYS A 190 -10.25 -17.90 12.02
CA LYS A 190 -11.28 -16.85 11.88
C LYS A 190 -11.49 -16.10 13.19
N TRP A 191 -11.58 -16.81 14.32
CA TRP A 191 -11.66 -16.18 15.64
C TRP A 191 -10.41 -15.38 15.99
N LEU A 192 -9.21 -15.90 15.71
CA LEU A 192 -7.96 -15.17 15.88
C LEU A 192 -7.97 -13.86 15.08
N SER A 193 -8.48 -13.87 13.86
CA SER A 193 -8.60 -12.67 13.02
C SER A 193 -9.53 -11.62 13.65
N ILE A 194 -10.65 -12.05 14.24
CA ILE A 194 -11.57 -11.16 14.98
C ILE A 194 -10.90 -10.61 16.24
N VAL A 195 -10.17 -11.46 16.99
CA VAL A 195 -9.44 -11.02 18.19
C VAL A 195 -8.36 -10.00 17.82
N ILE A 196 -7.57 -10.25 16.78
CA ILE A 196 -6.57 -9.30 16.27
C ILE A 196 -7.25 -7.98 15.87
N LEU A 197 -8.38 -8.02 15.16
CA LEU A 197 -9.14 -6.82 14.81
C LEU A 197 -9.49 -6.00 16.05
N ILE A 198 -10.10 -6.62 17.07
CA ILE A 198 -10.52 -5.94 18.30
C ILE A 198 -9.32 -5.39 19.06
N VAL A 199 -8.29 -6.20 19.27
CA VAL A 199 -7.08 -5.80 20.02
C VAL A 199 -6.40 -4.61 19.35
N PHE A 200 -6.24 -4.62 18.02
CA PHE A 200 -5.60 -3.50 17.33
C PHE A 200 -6.49 -2.24 17.26
N ILE A 201 -7.82 -2.37 17.30
CA ILE A 201 -8.71 -1.21 17.49
C ILE A 201 -8.44 -0.56 18.84
N LEU A 202 -8.38 -1.36 19.90
CA LEU A 202 -8.10 -0.87 21.26
C LEU A 202 -6.70 -0.25 21.36
N ILE A 203 -5.68 -0.90 20.79
CA ILE A 203 -4.31 -0.36 20.76
C ILE A 203 -4.28 0.98 20.01
N ALA A 204 -4.93 1.08 18.86
CA ALA A 204 -4.95 2.32 18.09
C ALA A 204 -5.63 3.45 18.85
N LYS A 205 -6.80 3.18 19.42
CA LYS A 205 -7.62 4.17 20.12
C LYS A 205 -7.00 4.63 21.44
N PHE A 206 -6.46 3.71 22.24
CA PHE A 206 -6.09 4.01 23.64
C PHE A 206 -4.58 4.10 23.91
N ALA A 207 -3.73 3.71 22.97
CA ALA A 207 -2.28 3.72 23.20
C ALA A 207 -1.51 4.41 22.07
N LEU A 208 -1.77 4.02 20.82
CA LEU A 208 -0.92 4.41 19.70
C LEU A 208 -1.12 5.88 19.31
N THR A 209 -2.33 6.41 19.45
CA THR A 209 -2.63 7.82 19.16
C THR A 209 -1.77 8.75 20.02
N ASP A 210 -1.86 8.64 21.35
CA ASP A 210 -1.12 9.47 22.29
C ASP A 210 0.40 9.29 22.13
N PHE A 211 0.85 8.04 21.92
CA PHE A 211 2.25 7.76 21.68
C PHE A 211 2.78 8.47 20.42
N LEU A 212 2.03 8.42 19.31
CA LEU A 212 2.46 9.01 18.04
C LEU A 212 2.49 10.54 18.09
N VAL A 213 1.53 11.17 18.78
CA VAL A 213 1.52 12.62 19.00
C VAL A 213 2.77 13.05 19.79
N ASN A 214 3.12 12.32 20.84
CA ASN A 214 4.27 12.67 21.69
C ASN A 214 5.65 12.44 21.04
N VAL A 215 5.75 11.49 20.09
CA VAL A 215 7.04 11.10 19.49
C VAL A 215 7.25 11.74 18.11
N SER A 216 6.22 12.28 17.47
CA SER A 216 6.31 12.86 16.13
C SER A 216 5.73 14.26 16.05
N SER A 217 6.59 15.27 15.92
CA SER A 217 6.21 16.67 15.70
C SER A 217 5.30 16.86 14.47
N ARG A 218 5.43 16.00 13.46
CA ARG A 218 4.53 16.00 12.29
C ARG A 218 3.13 15.53 12.64
N VAL A 219 3.01 14.44 13.41
CA VAL A 219 1.70 13.94 13.87
C VAL A 219 1.05 14.95 14.81
N GLU A 220 1.82 15.57 15.69
CA GLU A 220 1.38 16.69 16.54
C GLU A 220 0.85 17.87 15.69
N THR A 221 1.62 18.32 14.70
CA THR A 221 1.20 19.41 13.80
C THR A 221 -0.11 19.08 13.09
N TYR A 222 -0.25 17.85 12.59
CA TYR A 222 -1.48 17.39 11.94
C TYR A 222 -2.66 17.31 12.91
N SER A 223 -2.43 16.86 14.14
CA SER A 223 -3.47 16.73 15.17
C SER A 223 -3.97 18.08 15.66
N ASN A 224 -3.15 19.13 15.58
CA ASN A 224 -3.51 20.49 15.99
C ASN A 224 -4.07 21.35 14.83
N SER A 225 -4.01 20.87 13.59
CA SER A 225 -4.47 21.63 12.42
C SER A 225 -5.95 21.42 12.12
N ALA A 226 -6.75 22.48 12.03
CA ALA A 226 -8.20 22.40 11.77
C ALA A 226 -8.56 21.68 10.44
N GLU A 227 -7.64 21.67 9.47
CA GLU A 227 -7.79 20.96 8.19
C GLU A 227 -7.71 19.43 8.34
N TYR A 228 -6.94 18.95 9.33
CA TYR A 228 -6.61 17.53 9.47
C TYR A 228 -7.01 16.90 10.82
N SER A 229 -7.40 17.71 11.81
CA SER A 229 -7.92 17.28 13.11
C SER A 229 -9.43 17.00 13.08
N GLY A 230 -10.08 17.23 11.94
CA GLY A 230 -11.51 17.00 11.78
C GLY A 230 -11.88 15.55 12.05
N ASP A 231 -12.81 15.37 13.00
CA ASP A 231 -13.38 14.09 13.38
C ASP A 231 -14.01 13.43 12.14
N ILE A 232 -13.45 12.31 11.70
CA ILE A 232 -13.84 11.69 10.43
C ILE A 232 -15.10 10.84 10.60
N GLY A 233 -15.41 10.41 11.82
CA GLY A 233 -16.54 9.55 12.11
C GLY A 233 -16.31 8.12 11.60
N ILE A 234 -16.83 7.14 12.35
CA ILE A 234 -16.60 5.72 12.07
C ILE A 234 -17.28 5.28 10.76
N PHE A 235 -18.44 5.85 10.43
CA PHE A 235 -19.30 5.44 9.30
C PHE A 235 -18.99 6.18 7.98
N ARG A 236 -17.71 6.32 7.63
CA ARG A 236 -17.35 6.78 6.28
C ARG A 236 -17.28 5.64 5.29
N LEU A 237 -17.54 5.95 4.01
CA LEU A 237 -17.48 5.00 2.91
C LEU A 237 -16.18 4.16 2.86
N PRO A 238 -14.97 4.73 3.08
CA PRO A 238 -13.74 3.94 3.11
C PRO A 238 -13.66 2.95 4.28
N ASN A 239 -14.30 3.25 5.41
CA ASN A 239 -14.33 2.39 6.61
C ASN A 239 -15.35 1.27 6.42
N ILE A 240 -16.55 1.63 5.97
CA ILE A 240 -17.62 0.70 5.62
C ILE A 240 -17.13 -0.32 4.59
N LYS A 241 -16.49 0.15 3.51
CA LYS A 241 -15.91 -0.72 2.48
C LYS A 241 -14.85 -1.66 3.05
N ALA A 242 -13.92 -1.15 3.86
CA ALA A 242 -12.85 -1.96 4.44
C ALA A 242 -13.41 -3.05 5.37
N PHE A 243 -14.38 -2.69 6.21
CA PHE A 243 -15.05 -3.63 7.11
C PHE A 243 -15.86 -4.69 6.37
N PHE A 244 -16.66 -4.31 5.36
CA PHE A 244 -17.38 -5.29 4.54
C PHE A 244 -16.44 -6.18 3.74
N THR A 245 -15.30 -5.66 3.28
CA THR A 245 -14.28 -6.46 2.60
C THR A 245 -13.68 -7.48 3.57
N PHE A 246 -13.41 -7.09 4.82
CA PHE A 246 -13.01 -8.02 5.88
C PHE A 246 -14.04 -9.11 6.12
N LEU A 247 -15.31 -8.77 6.31
CA LEU A 247 -16.38 -9.75 6.50
C LEU A 247 -16.51 -10.69 5.30
N PHE A 248 -16.43 -10.15 4.08
CA PHE A 248 -16.46 -10.93 2.85
C PHE A 248 -15.34 -11.95 2.79
N ILE A 249 -14.09 -11.53 3.01
CA ILE A 249 -12.94 -12.45 3.02
C ILE A 249 -13.06 -13.47 4.15
N LEU A 250 -13.42 -13.03 5.37
CA LEU A 250 -13.57 -13.90 6.54
C LEU A 250 -14.63 -14.98 6.32
N PHE A 251 -15.78 -14.62 5.75
CA PHE A 251 -16.88 -15.55 5.47
C PHE A 251 -16.50 -16.54 4.36
N PHE A 252 -15.99 -16.03 3.23
CA PHE A 252 -15.62 -16.84 2.07
C PHE A 252 -14.20 -17.41 2.12
N MET A 253 -13.49 -17.36 3.23
CA MET A 253 -12.25 -18.11 3.40
C MET A 253 -12.55 -19.61 3.62
N ASN A 254 -11.86 -20.48 2.89
CA ASN A 254 -11.86 -21.93 3.10
C ASN A 254 -10.50 -22.42 3.58
N LYS A 255 -10.41 -23.74 3.84
CA LYS A 255 -9.20 -24.40 4.30
C LYS A 255 -8.01 -24.19 3.34
N ASN A 256 -8.21 -24.37 2.04
CA ASN A 256 -7.14 -24.21 1.04
C ASN A 256 -6.56 -22.80 1.02
N LEU A 257 -7.40 -21.77 1.18
CA LEU A 257 -6.94 -20.38 1.25
C LEU A 257 -6.16 -20.12 2.55
N TYR A 258 -6.71 -20.55 3.68
CA TYR A 258 -6.05 -20.41 4.99
C TYR A 258 -4.68 -21.13 5.05
N GLU A 259 -4.58 -22.32 4.48
CA GLU A 259 -3.33 -23.09 4.44
C GLU A 259 -2.25 -22.43 3.56
N ASN A 260 -2.64 -21.54 2.65
CA ASN A 260 -1.68 -20.67 1.98
C ASN A 260 -1.19 -19.60 2.97
N LYS A 261 0.03 -19.82 3.47
CA LYS A 261 0.68 -18.94 4.44
C LYS A 261 0.75 -17.47 4.02
N LEU A 262 1.04 -17.20 2.74
CA LEU A 262 1.11 -15.83 2.22
C LEU A 262 -0.25 -15.16 2.27
N PHE A 263 -1.31 -15.88 1.87
CA PHE A 263 -2.68 -15.40 1.98
C PHE A 263 -3.06 -15.11 3.43
N ALA A 264 -2.78 -16.04 4.35
CA ALA A 264 -3.11 -15.90 5.77
C ALA A 264 -2.43 -14.66 6.38
N ILE A 265 -1.14 -14.46 6.13
CA ILE A 265 -0.41 -13.30 6.68
C ILE A 265 -0.88 -12.00 6.04
N PHE A 266 -1.08 -11.97 4.72
CA PHE A 266 -1.61 -10.79 4.05
C PHE A 266 -3.03 -10.44 4.52
N PHE A 267 -3.85 -11.44 4.83
CA PHE A 267 -5.18 -11.24 5.42
C PHE A 267 -5.11 -10.69 6.86
N LEU A 268 -4.17 -11.16 7.68
CA LEU A 268 -3.96 -10.62 9.02
C LEU A 268 -3.40 -9.19 8.99
N LEU A 269 -2.48 -8.87 8.06
CA LEU A 269 -2.04 -7.49 7.82
C LEU A 269 -3.20 -6.61 7.37
N PHE A 270 -4.04 -7.10 6.46
CA PHE A 270 -5.24 -6.40 6.04
C PHE A 270 -6.18 -6.14 7.22
N THR A 271 -6.38 -7.14 8.09
CA THR A 271 -7.19 -7.05 9.30
C THR A 271 -6.67 -5.97 10.26
N ILE A 272 -5.35 -5.88 10.45
CA ILE A 272 -4.72 -4.80 11.21
C ILE A 272 -4.96 -3.44 10.54
N GLY A 273 -4.89 -3.37 9.20
CA GLY A 273 -5.25 -2.17 8.46
C GLY A 273 -6.71 -1.73 8.69
N VAL A 274 -7.65 -2.67 8.70
CA VAL A 274 -9.07 -2.39 9.05
C VAL A 274 -9.18 -1.92 10.50
N ALA A 275 -8.45 -2.56 11.42
CA ALA A 275 -8.42 -2.17 12.83
C ALA A 275 -7.95 -0.72 13.00
N PHE A 276 -6.85 -0.34 12.36
CA PHE A 276 -6.32 1.03 12.41
C PHE A 276 -7.28 2.05 11.79
N ARG A 277 -7.96 1.69 10.71
CA ARG A 277 -8.95 2.58 10.09
C ARG A 277 -10.10 2.92 11.05
N ILE A 278 -10.57 1.93 11.81
CA ILE A 278 -11.65 2.10 12.80
C ILE A 278 -11.11 2.77 14.08
N GLY A 279 -9.98 2.30 14.61
CA GLY A 279 -9.40 2.77 15.86
C GLY A 279 -8.91 4.21 15.79
N PHE A 280 -8.42 4.67 14.64
CA PHE A 280 -8.06 6.08 14.40
C PHE A 280 -9.19 6.91 13.78
N SER A 281 -10.45 6.49 13.88
CA SER A 281 -11.58 7.22 13.23
C SER A 281 -11.71 8.69 13.64
N GLU A 282 -11.17 9.05 14.80
CA GLU A 282 -11.11 10.42 15.32
C GLU A 282 -9.92 11.23 14.74
N PHE A 283 -8.96 10.57 14.07
CA PHE A 283 -7.75 11.17 13.51
C PHE A 283 -7.62 10.88 12.01
N SER A 284 -8.04 11.85 11.18
CA SER A 284 -8.18 11.70 9.73
C SER A 284 -6.95 11.14 9.02
N ILE A 285 -5.79 11.73 9.33
CA ILE A 285 -4.52 11.43 8.69
C ILE A 285 -4.02 10.05 9.11
N LEU A 286 -4.16 9.69 10.39
CA LEU A 286 -3.70 8.39 10.89
C LEU A 286 -4.58 7.26 10.35
N SER A 287 -5.91 7.44 10.37
CA SER A 287 -6.87 6.50 9.75
C SER A 287 -6.66 6.37 8.23
N GLY A 288 -6.26 7.46 7.57
CA GLY A 288 -5.90 7.44 6.16
C GLY A 288 -4.56 6.73 5.91
N ARG A 289 -3.45 7.36 6.29
CA ARG A 289 -2.09 6.99 5.89
C ARG A 289 -1.63 5.69 6.54
N PHE A 290 -1.84 5.51 7.84
CA PHE A 290 -1.33 4.35 8.57
C PHE A 290 -2.12 3.08 8.22
N ALA A 291 -3.46 3.16 8.20
CA ALA A 291 -4.30 2.04 7.82
C ALA A 291 -4.08 1.60 6.35
N THR A 292 -3.85 2.54 5.44
CA THR A 292 -3.63 2.25 4.02
C THR A 292 -2.36 1.42 3.80
N ALA A 293 -1.31 1.64 4.61
CA ALA A 293 -0.07 0.87 4.52
C ALA A 293 -0.31 -0.64 4.81
N PHE A 294 -1.05 -0.95 5.87
CA PHE A 294 -1.35 -2.34 6.25
C PHE A 294 -2.44 -2.97 5.38
N SER A 295 -3.48 -2.19 5.04
CA SER A 295 -4.58 -2.68 4.20
C SER A 295 -4.22 -2.83 2.73
N PHE A 296 -3.08 -2.31 2.27
CA PHE A 296 -2.62 -2.47 0.88
C PHE A 296 -2.58 -3.94 0.43
N SER A 297 -2.36 -4.88 1.35
CA SER A 297 -2.38 -6.31 1.04
C SER A 297 -3.73 -6.79 0.46
N GLU A 298 -4.81 -6.02 0.61
CA GLU A 298 -6.14 -6.29 0.08
C GLU A 298 -6.14 -6.64 -1.41
N ILE A 299 -5.41 -5.87 -2.24
CA ILE A 299 -5.39 -6.05 -3.70
C ILE A 299 -4.85 -7.41 -4.12
N PHE A 300 -4.05 -8.05 -3.25
CA PHE A 300 -3.43 -9.34 -3.48
C PHE A 300 -4.29 -10.51 -2.99
N ILE A 301 -5.04 -10.32 -1.90
CA ILE A 301 -5.85 -11.40 -1.29
C ILE A 301 -7.27 -11.50 -1.86
N LEU A 302 -7.86 -10.40 -2.32
CA LEU A 302 -9.20 -10.42 -2.91
C LEU A 302 -9.35 -11.36 -4.11
N PRO A 303 -8.40 -11.41 -5.07
CA PRO A 303 -8.52 -12.33 -6.20
C PRO A 303 -8.59 -13.81 -5.78
N PHE A 304 -7.95 -14.20 -4.68
CA PHE A 304 -8.07 -15.57 -4.14
C PHE A 304 -9.50 -15.90 -3.76
N VAL A 305 -10.19 -14.97 -3.11
CA VAL A 305 -11.58 -15.15 -2.67
C VAL A 305 -12.52 -15.19 -3.88
N PHE A 306 -12.35 -14.28 -4.85
CA PHE A 306 -13.16 -14.28 -6.07
C PHE A 306 -12.98 -15.57 -6.88
N ASN A 307 -11.75 -16.09 -6.98
CA ASN A 307 -11.47 -17.33 -7.72
C ASN A 307 -12.15 -18.59 -7.12
N ARG A 308 -12.73 -18.51 -5.92
CA ARG A 308 -13.59 -19.58 -5.41
C ARG A 308 -14.88 -19.74 -6.21
N PHE A 309 -15.40 -18.66 -6.77
CA PHE A 309 -16.66 -18.67 -7.51
C PHE A 309 -16.39 -19.08 -8.96
N LYS A 310 -16.17 -20.38 -9.22
CA LYS A 310 -15.69 -20.90 -10.51
C LYS A 310 -16.36 -20.31 -11.76
N HIS A 311 -17.67 -20.10 -11.72
CA HIS A 311 -18.45 -19.61 -12.88
C HIS A 311 -18.65 -18.09 -12.90
N PHE A 312 -18.56 -17.43 -11.74
CA PHE A 312 -18.91 -16.01 -11.59
C PHE A 312 -17.72 -15.15 -11.14
N ASN A 313 -16.52 -15.71 -11.00
CA ASN A 313 -15.35 -15.01 -10.46
C ASN A 313 -15.05 -13.70 -11.19
N ASN A 314 -15.03 -13.73 -12.53
CA ASN A 314 -14.74 -12.56 -13.35
C ASN A 314 -15.86 -11.51 -13.25
N VAL A 315 -17.11 -11.95 -13.21
CA VAL A 315 -18.28 -11.06 -13.09
C VAL A 315 -18.30 -10.39 -11.73
N LEU A 316 -18.12 -11.16 -10.65
CA LEU A 316 -18.07 -10.63 -9.28
C LEU A 316 -16.88 -9.67 -9.10
N LEU A 317 -15.70 -10.03 -9.63
CA LEU A 317 -14.54 -9.15 -9.62
C LEU A 317 -14.82 -7.86 -10.39
N ALA A 318 -15.41 -7.94 -11.58
CA ALA A 318 -15.74 -6.76 -12.39
C ALA A 318 -16.75 -5.85 -11.66
N LEU A 319 -17.82 -6.43 -11.08
CA LEU A 319 -18.79 -5.68 -10.29
C LEU A 319 -18.13 -4.99 -9.08
N PHE A 320 -17.24 -5.70 -8.38
CA PHE A 320 -16.50 -5.14 -7.26
C PHE A 320 -15.58 -3.99 -7.73
N VAL A 321 -14.82 -4.20 -8.81
CA VAL A 321 -13.90 -3.20 -9.38
C VAL A 321 -14.67 -1.95 -9.84
N ILE A 322 -15.80 -2.11 -10.52
CA ILE A 322 -16.63 -0.97 -10.98
C ILE A 322 -17.20 -0.22 -9.78
N THR A 323 -17.79 -0.93 -8.82
CA THR A 323 -18.36 -0.31 -7.62
C THR A 323 -17.29 0.42 -6.81
N GLN A 324 -16.11 -0.21 -6.66
CA GLN A 324 -14.97 0.39 -5.98
C GLN A 324 -14.46 1.63 -6.73
N ALA A 325 -14.34 1.57 -8.06
CA ALA A 325 -13.92 2.72 -8.87
C ALA A 325 -14.90 3.88 -8.72
N ILE A 326 -16.21 3.65 -8.80
CA ILE A 326 -17.23 4.69 -8.57
C ILE A 326 -17.08 5.29 -7.17
N ALA A 327 -17.04 4.44 -6.14
CA ALA A 327 -16.87 4.86 -4.75
C ALA A 327 -15.60 5.71 -4.56
N THR A 328 -14.48 5.27 -5.12
CA THR A 328 -13.19 5.94 -4.95
C THR A 328 -13.10 7.23 -5.76
N TYR A 329 -13.32 7.17 -7.07
CA TYR A 329 -13.06 8.29 -7.98
C TYR A 329 -14.10 9.39 -7.85
N MET A 330 -15.36 9.07 -7.54
CA MET A 330 -16.41 10.09 -7.42
C MET A 330 -16.54 10.64 -6.00
N PHE A 331 -16.28 9.84 -4.96
CA PHE A 331 -16.60 10.24 -3.58
C PHE A 331 -15.40 10.33 -2.64
N GLN A 332 -14.35 9.51 -2.81
CA GLN A 332 -13.25 9.46 -1.85
C GLN A 332 -12.04 10.30 -2.26
N ALA A 333 -11.74 10.33 -3.56
CA ALA A 333 -10.54 10.95 -4.12
C ALA A 333 -10.84 11.81 -5.35
N SER A 334 -12.06 12.34 -5.45
CA SER A 334 -12.49 13.22 -6.55
C SER A 334 -11.58 14.43 -6.71
N PHE A 335 -11.10 15.00 -5.60
CA PHE A 335 -10.16 16.12 -5.58
C PHE A 335 -8.85 15.83 -6.34
N VAL A 336 -8.42 14.56 -6.45
CA VAL A 336 -7.20 14.21 -7.19
C VAL A 336 -7.38 14.51 -8.69
N LEU A 337 -8.59 14.34 -9.23
CA LEU A 337 -8.89 14.66 -10.63
C LEU A 337 -8.87 16.17 -10.87
N GLU A 338 -9.37 16.96 -9.92
CA GLU A 338 -9.29 18.42 -10.00
C GLU A 338 -7.84 18.91 -9.94
N ASP A 339 -7.06 18.37 -8.99
CA ASP A 339 -5.65 18.72 -8.83
C ASP A 339 -4.79 18.25 -10.01
N TYR A 340 -5.17 17.17 -10.69
CA TYR A 340 -4.44 16.63 -11.85
C TYR A 340 -4.25 17.65 -12.97
N PHE A 341 -5.21 18.55 -13.16
CA PHE A 341 -5.16 19.56 -14.21
C PHE A 341 -4.60 20.92 -13.74
N LYS A 342 -4.23 21.05 -12.46
CA LYS A 342 -3.60 22.27 -11.95
C LYS A 342 -2.18 22.39 -12.51
N PRO A 343 -1.75 23.57 -12.99
CA PRO A 343 -0.40 23.74 -13.48
C PRO A 343 0.60 23.52 -12.32
N LEU A 344 1.61 22.69 -12.57
CA LEU A 344 2.75 22.55 -11.67
C LEU A 344 3.71 23.71 -11.92
N LEU A 345 3.68 24.71 -11.03
CA LEU A 345 4.48 25.95 -11.13
C LEU A 345 5.87 25.81 -10.50
#